data_AF-A0A6A5AGG8-F1
#
_entry.id   AF-A0A6A5AGG8-F1
#
_cell.length_a   1.000
_cell.length_b   1.000
_cell.length_c   1.000
_cell.angle_alpha   90.00
_cell.angle_beta   90.00
_cell.angle_gamma   90.00
#
_symmetry.space_group_name_H-M   'P 1'
#
loop_
_entity.id
_entity.type
_entity.pdbx_description
1 polymer ?
#
loop_
_entity_poly.entity_id
_entity_poly.type
_entity_poly.pdbx_seq_one_letter_code
_entity_poly.pdbx_strand_id
1 'polypeptide(L)'
;VHTETAKCAKRAFLALLPTDEAQTALLAAHADLLLTNVQTYLALTVESLVDRGLCTPDEADECYERCVTSTLLGARALLLQPSSSSIFPTHVDPHTFQQFLSSLAKFTTLTSKSATFSRASIRHATYVVLTAAATSCPELLRSAIDPKVVLGVVGEKFAANVPATWTLVLTYLSSAAKLDEALPWTSILPVVLPKVIAATKHANYGATSSLSNLLPFVSLLPKTQPATTAFYVDLLAALCKSLESPHVAQGQTHVVTAFVECLSAMWTIFPAAMFAPLSDQERSYVTSFEPVVTSAWTKALTAA
;
A
#
# COMPACT_ATOMS: atom_id res chain seq x y z
N VAL A 1 -18.92 -8.39 -1.42
CA VAL A 1 -19.22 -7.56 -2.63
C VAL A 1 -20.02 -8.42 -3.59
N HIS A 2 -21.05 -7.88 -4.23
CA HIS A 2 -21.98 -8.59 -5.11
C HIS A 2 -21.31 -9.05 -6.43
N THR A 3 -20.46 -10.06 -6.34
CA THR A 3 -19.68 -10.61 -7.45
C THR A 3 -20.56 -11.00 -8.63
N GLU A 4 -21.76 -11.51 -8.38
CA GLU A 4 -22.69 -11.88 -9.45
C GLU A 4 -23.28 -10.67 -10.17
N THR A 5 -23.67 -9.61 -9.45
CA THR A 5 -24.12 -8.36 -10.08
C THR A 5 -23.04 -7.77 -10.97
N ALA A 6 -21.79 -7.73 -10.49
CA ALA A 6 -20.65 -7.25 -11.28
C ALA A 6 -20.40 -8.12 -12.53
N LYS A 7 -20.47 -9.45 -12.40
CA LYS A 7 -20.35 -10.38 -13.54
C LYS A 7 -21.47 -10.17 -14.56
N CYS A 8 -22.72 -10.02 -14.11
CA CYS A 8 -23.85 -9.77 -15.00
C CYS A 8 -23.73 -8.44 -15.73
N ALA A 9 -23.35 -7.36 -15.02
CA ALA A 9 -23.10 -6.07 -15.64
C ALA A 9 -21.97 -6.14 -16.68
N LYS A 10 -20.87 -6.84 -16.37
CA LYS A 10 -19.77 -7.06 -17.32
C LYS A 10 -20.24 -7.87 -18.54
N ARG A 11 -21.02 -8.93 -18.36
CA ARG A 11 -21.57 -9.72 -19.48
C ARG A 11 -22.48 -8.86 -20.37
N ALA A 12 -23.34 -8.04 -19.78
CA ALA A 12 -24.21 -7.13 -20.53
C ALA A 12 -23.39 -6.10 -21.31
N PHE A 13 -22.36 -5.51 -20.70
CA PHE A 13 -21.45 -4.58 -21.37
C PHE A 13 -20.75 -5.22 -22.56
N LEU A 14 -20.18 -6.43 -22.39
CA LEU A 14 -19.51 -7.17 -23.46
C LEU A 14 -20.49 -7.64 -24.56
N ALA A 15 -21.74 -7.91 -24.22
CA ALA A 15 -22.76 -8.24 -25.21
C ALA A 15 -23.15 -7.02 -26.07
N LEU A 16 -23.17 -5.83 -25.49
CA LEU A 16 -23.45 -4.57 -26.19
C LEU A 16 -22.24 -4.07 -27.00
N LEU A 17 -21.01 -4.32 -26.51
CA LEU A 17 -19.76 -3.85 -27.09
C LEU A 17 -18.80 -5.04 -27.23
N PRO A 18 -18.98 -5.87 -28.27
CA PRO A 18 -18.30 -7.16 -28.37
C PRO A 18 -16.82 -7.07 -28.74
N THR A 19 -16.35 -5.93 -29.28
CA THR A 19 -14.94 -5.75 -29.67
C THR A 19 -14.23 -4.79 -28.72
N ASP A 20 -12.93 -5.00 -28.54
CA ASP A 20 -12.11 -4.15 -27.66
C ASP A 20 -12.00 -2.72 -28.19
N GLU A 21 -12.04 -2.53 -29.52
CA GLU A 21 -12.05 -1.20 -30.14
C GLU A 21 -13.34 -0.43 -29.81
N ALA A 22 -14.50 -1.09 -29.86
CA ALA A 22 -15.78 -0.46 -29.53
C ALA A 22 -15.88 -0.10 -28.04
N GLN A 23 -15.40 -0.99 -27.17
CA GLN A 23 -15.30 -0.74 -25.73
C GLN A 23 -14.41 0.47 -25.45
N THR A 24 -13.22 0.49 -26.05
CA THR A 24 -12.25 1.58 -25.91
C THR A 24 -12.82 2.91 -26.41
N ALA A 25 -13.41 2.93 -27.61
CA ALA A 25 -13.97 4.14 -28.20
C ALA A 25 -15.09 4.74 -27.33
N LEU A 26 -15.99 3.91 -26.79
CA LEU A 26 -17.05 4.38 -25.91
C LEU A 26 -16.48 4.95 -24.61
N LEU A 27 -15.58 4.22 -23.97
CA LEU A 27 -14.99 4.63 -22.69
C LEU A 27 -14.16 5.91 -22.87
N ALA A 28 -13.42 6.05 -23.98
CA ALA A 28 -12.67 7.27 -24.32
C ALA A 28 -13.59 8.47 -24.58
N ALA A 29 -14.70 8.28 -25.33
CA ALA A 29 -15.66 9.34 -25.62
C ALA A 29 -16.39 9.87 -24.36
N HIS A 30 -16.41 9.09 -23.28
CA HIS A 30 -17.11 9.43 -22.04
C HIS A 30 -16.18 9.45 -20.81
N ALA A 31 -14.87 9.53 -21.01
CA ALA A 31 -13.90 9.41 -19.91
C ALA A 31 -14.11 10.50 -18.84
N ASP A 32 -14.29 11.76 -19.24
CA ASP A 32 -14.57 12.87 -18.30
C ASP A 32 -15.86 12.66 -17.50
N LEU A 33 -16.93 12.21 -18.16
CA LEU A 33 -18.21 11.94 -17.51
C LEU A 33 -18.10 10.79 -16.51
N LEU A 34 -17.38 9.72 -16.87
CA LEU A 34 -17.13 8.59 -15.99
C LEU A 34 -16.34 9.03 -14.75
N LEU A 35 -15.29 9.83 -14.93
CA LEU A 35 -14.51 10.33 -13.80
C LEU A 35 -15.31 11.27 -12.91
N THR A 36 -16.09 12.17 -13.51
CA THR A 36 -16.97 13.10 -12.78
C THR A 36 -17.98 12.33 -11.92
N ASN A 37 -18.58 11.27 -12.48
CA ASN A 37 -19.49 10.40 -11.74
C ASN A 37 -18.77 9.69 -10.58
N VAL A 38 -17.58 9.14 -10.82
CA VAL A 38 -16.75 8.54 -9.77
C VAL A 38 -16.48 9.54 -8.65
N GLN A 39 -15.99 10.75 -8.97
CA GLN A 39 -15.71 11.80 -7.99
C GLN A 39 -16.96 12.21 -7.21
N THR A 40 -18.11 12.32 -7.88
CA THR A 40 -19.39 12.65 -7.26
C THR A 40 -19.76 11.59 -6.21
N TYR A 41 -19.70 10.30 -6.55
CA TYR A 41 -19.98 9.23 -5.59
C TYR A 41 -18.97 9.18 -4.43
N LEU A 42 -17.69 9.49 -4.69
CA LEU A 42 -16.66 9.56 -3.64
C LEU A 42 -16.74 10.81 -2.76
N ALA A 43 -17.51 11.83 -3.19
CA ALA A 43 -17.79 13.02 -2.39
C ALA A 43 -18.98 12.83 -1.44
N LEU A 44 -19.85 11.85 -1.70
CA LEU A 44 -20.99 11.55 -0.84
C LEU A 44 -20.54 11.11 0.55
N THR A 45 -21.36 11.45 1.54
CA THR A 45 -21.27 10.97 2.93
C THR A 45 -22.39 9.96 3.18
N VAL A 46 -22.37 9.31 4.35
CA VAL A 46 -23.46 8.42 4.76
C VAL A 46 -24.82 9.15 4.70
N GLU A 47 -24.85 10.39 5.20
CA GLU A 47 -26.08 11.21 5.26
C GLU A 47 -26.59 11.65 3.89
N SER A 48 -25.70 11.85 2.92
CA SER A 48 -26.10 12.31 1.57
C SER A 48 -26.38 11.15 0.63
N LEU A 49 -26.00 9.92 0.98
CA LEU A 49 -26.19 8.74 0.14
C LEU A 49 -27.52 8.04 0.45
N VAL A 50 -27.94 8.04 1.71
CA VAL A 50 -29.10 7.28 2.17
C VAL A 50 -30.03 8.17 2.98
N ASP A 51 -31.33 8.10 2.67
CA ASP A 51 -32.35 8.75 3.48
C ASP A 51 -32.49 8.03 4.84
N ARG A 52 -32.09 8.72 5.91
CA ARG A 52 -32.15 8.21 7.30
C ARG A 52 -33.58 7.90 7.77
N GLY A 53 -34.60 8.45 7.11
CA GLY A 53 -36.00 8.11 7.38
C GLY A 53 -36.38 6.70 6.91
N LEU A 54 -35.56 6.07 6.06
CA LEU A 54 -35.87 4.79 5.40
C LEU A 54 -34.97 3.63 5.83
N CYS A 55 -33.94 3.88 6.63
CA CYS A 55 -32.98 2.85 7.04
C CYS A 55 -32.43 3.09 8.46
N THR A 56 -32.01 2.01 9.10
CA THR A 56 -31.25 2.07 10.36
C THR A 56 -29.84 2.65 10.15
N PRO A 57 -29.16 3.08 11.23
CA PRO A 57 -27.79 3.57 11.13
C PRO A 57 -26.81 2.59 10.50
N ASP A 58 -26.91 1.31 10.87
CA ASP A 58 -26.04 0.26 10.37
C ASP A 58 -26.30 -0.06 8.89
N GLU A 59 -27.56 -0.07 8.45
CA GLU A 59 -27.90 -0.27 7.04
C GLU A 59 -27.37 0.88 6.16
N ALA A 60 -27.44 2.12 6.65
CA ALA A 60 -26.88 3.27 5.95
C ALA A 60 -25.36 3.16 5.84
N ASP A 61 -24.68 2.76 6.93
CA ASP A 61 -23.24 2.59 6.98
C ASP A 61 -22.76 1.44 6.08
N GLU A 62 -23.50 0.32 6.03
CA GLU A 62 -23.26 -0.78 5.11
C GLU A 62 -23.43 -0.34 3.66
N CYS A 63 -24.51 0.39 3.35
CA CYS A 63 -24.77 0.91 2.02
C CYS A 63 -23.64 1.84 1.56
N TYR A 64 -23.23 2.78 2.42
CA TYR A 64 -22.10 3.67 2.17
C TYR A 64 -20.81 2.90 1.90
N GLU A 65 -20.47 1.93 2.77
CA GLU A 65 -19.25 1.14 2.61
C GLU A 65 -19.26 0.36 1.29
N ARG A 66 -20.39 -0.22 0.93
CA ARG A 66 -20.59 -0.96 -0.32
C ARG A 66 -20.47 -0.05 -1.54
N CYS A 67 -21.14 1.11 -1.55
CA CYS A 67 -21.13 2.05 -2.66
C CYS A 67 -19.73 2.61 -2.89
N VAL A 68 -19.09 3.15 -1.85
CA VAL A 68 -17.73 3.74 -1.98
C VAL A 68 -16.72 2.69 -2.41
N THR A 69 -16.75 1.49 -1.81
CA THR A 69 -15.85 0.39 -2.21
C THR A 69 -16.05 -0.01 -3.67
N SER A 70 -17.30 -0.12 -4.12
CA SER A 70 -17.60 -0.48 -5.52
C SER A 70 -17.16 0.60 -6.49
N THR A 71 -17.37 1.88 -6.14
CA THR A 71 -16.90 3.03 -6.94
C THR A 71 -15.38 3.05 -7.06
N LEU A 72 -14.65 2.84 -5.97
CA LEU A 72 -13.18 2.74 -5.99
C LEU A 72 -12.72 1.58 -6.88
N LEU A 73 -13.27 0.38 -6.73
CA LEU A 73 -12.89 -0.76 -7.57
C LEU A 73 -13.25 -0.56 -9.05
N GLY A 74 -14.33 0.15 -9.35
CA GLY A 74 -14.68 0.62 -10.69
C GLY A 74 -13.63 1.58 -11.25
N ALA A 75 -13.20 2.56 -10.45
CA ALA A 75 -12.14 3.50 -10.84
C ALA A 75 -10.81 2.78 -11.12
N ARG A 76 -10.45 1.75 -10.34
CA ARG A 76 -9.31 0.89 -10.66
C ARG A 76 -9.44 0.24 -12.03
N ALA A 77 -10.62 -0.27 -12.38
CA ALA A 77 -10.83 -0.91 -13.67
C ALA A 77 -10.56 0.08 -14.81
N LEU A 78 -10.98 1.34 -14.67
CA LEU A 78 -10.69 2.40 -15.65
C LEU A 78 -9.18 2.69 -15.80
N LEU A 79 -8.39 2.54 -14.74
CA LEU A 79 -6.93 2.72 -14.77
C LEU A 79 -6.14 1.55 -15.38
N LEU A 80 -6.70 0.33 -15.36
CA LEU A 80 -6.01 -0.91 -15.74
C LEU A 80 -6.52 -1.51 -17.05
N GLN A 81 -7.13 -0.71 -17.92
CA GLN A 81 -7.58 -1.20 -19.22
C GLN A 81 -6.38 -1.75 -20.03
N PRO A 82 -6.46 -2.98 -20.58
CA PRO A 82 -5.37 -3.57 -21.33
C PRO A 82 -5.04 -2.73 -22.58
N SER A 83 -3.73 -2.49 -22.79
CA SER A 83 -3.10 -1.70 -23.86
C SER A 83 -3.66 -1.99 -25.26
N SER A 84 -3.99 -0.99 -26.09
CA SER A 84 -3.07 -0.05 -26.77
C SER A 84 -3.46 1.44 -26.64
N SER A 85 -4.48 1.73 -25.83
CA SER A 85 -4.95 3.09 -25.54
C SER A 85 -5.41 3.15 -24.10
N SER A 86 -4.47 3.45 -23.20
CA SER A 86 -4.79 3.75 -21.82
C SER A 86 -5.78 4.92 -21.81
N ILE A 87 -7.03 4.65 -21.41
CA ILE A 87 -8.10 5.65 -21.41
C ILE A 87 -7.80 6.73 -20.37
N PHE A 88 -7.39 6.28 -19.19
CA PHE A 88 -6.87 7.14 -18.14
C PHE A 88 -5.36 6.91 -17.99
N PRO A 89 -4.54 7.98 -18.01
CA PRO A 89 -4.95 9.39 -17.96
C PRO A 89 -5.19 10.08 -19.33
N THR A 90 -4.99 9.40 -20.46
CA THR A 90 -4.87 10.04 -21.79
C THR A 90 -6.08 10.84 -22.27
N HIS A 91 -7.29 10.41 -21.93
CA HIS A 91 -8.55 10.98 -22.44
C HIS A 91 -9.25 11.91 -21.43
N VAL A 92 -8.58 12.26 -20.35
CA VAL A 92 -9.13 13.17 -19.33
C VAL A 92 -8.16 14.29 -19.07
N ASP A 93 -8.72 15.47 -18.80
CA ASP A 93 -7.95 16.63 -18.39
C ASP A 93 -7.01 16.27 -17.20
N PRO A 94 -5.69 16.47 -17.33
CA PRO A 94 -4.73 16.07 -16.30
C PRO A 94 -5.03 16.67 -14.93
N HIS A 95 -5.55 17.91 -14.88
CA HIS A 95 -5.89 18.57 -13.64
C HIS A 95 -7.11 17.92 -12.97
N THR A 96 -8.16 17.59 -13.72
CA THR A 96 -9.34 16.86 -13.23
C THR A 96 -8.94 15.48 -12.69
N PHE A 97 -8.04 14.79 -13.40
CA PHE A 97 -7.52 13.50 -12.95
C PHE A 97 -6.64 13.63 -11.70
N GLN A 98 -5.81 14.67 -11.60
CA GLN A 98 -5.03 14.97 -10.41
C GLN A 98 -5.94 15.25 -9.20
N GLN A 99 -7.04 15.98 -9.38
CA GLN A 99 -8.05 16.19 -8.34
C GLN A 99 -8.69 14.88 -7.88
N PHE A 100 -9.02 13.98 -8.82
CA PHE A 100 -9.50 12.65 -8.48
C PHE A 100 -8.49 11.90 -7.61
N LEU A 101 -7.23 11.81 -8.02
CA LEU A 101 -6.18 11.13 -7.24
C LEU A 101 -6.01 11.78 -5.86
N SER A 102 -5.96 13.11 -5.80
CA SER A 102 -5.87 13.87 -4.54
C SER A 102 -7.01 13.53 -3.58
N SER A 103 -8.24 13.35 -4.10
CA SER A 103 -9.41 12.99 -3.31
C SER A 103 -9.31 11.60 -2.65
N LEU A 104 -8.47 10.72 -3.18
CA LEU A 104 -8.27 9.37 -2.64
C LEU A 104 -7.48 9.36 -1.32
N ALA A 105 -6.67 10.39 -1.07
CA ALA A 105 -5.83 10.49 0.12
C ALA A 105 -6.63 10.33 1.43
N LYS A 106 -7.84 10.89 1.50
CA LYS A 106 -8.71 10.80 2.68
C LYS A 106 -9.13 9.36 3.00
N PHE A 107 -9.19 8.50 1.98
CA PHE A 107 -9.65 7.12 2.14
C PHE A 107 -8.55 6.17 2.62
N THR A 108 -7.27 6.55 2.58
CA THR A 108 -6.17 5.69 3.04
C THR A 108 -6.14 5.52 4.56
N THR A 109 -6.73 6.46 5.29
CA THR A 109 -6.81 6.43 6.76
C THR A 109 -8.24 6.51 7.26
N LEU A 110 -9.24 6.29 6.40
CA LEU A 110 -10.64 6.41 6.79
C LEU A 110 -10.98 5.39 7.88
N THR A 111 -11.57 5.89 8.96
CA THR A 111 -12.10 5.12 10.08
C THR A 111 -13.56 5.49 10.32
N SER A 112 -14.23 4.70 11.16
CA SER A 112 -15.58 5.02 11.61
C SER A 112 -15.66 4.83 13.12
N LYS A 113 -16.58 5.56 13.74
CA LYS A 113 -16.89 5.46 15.17
C LYS A 113 -17.84 4.29 15.47
N SER A 114 -18.45 3.70 14.44
CA SER A 114 -19.28 2.52 14.59
C SER A 114 -18.44 1.34 15.09
N ALA A 115 -18.99 0.59 16.04
CA ALA A 115 -18.38 -0.65 16.51
C ALA A 115 -18.38 -1.75 15.43
N THR A 116 -19.29 -1.65 14.46
CA THR A 116 -19.52 -2.65 13.41
C THR A 116 -18.70 -2.34 12.15
N PHE A 117 -18.57 -1.06 11.81
CA PHE A 117 -17.94 -0.63 10.56
C PHE A 117 -16.57 -0.01 10.82
N SER A 118 -15.51 -0.67 10.37
CA SER A 118 -14.13 -0.17 10.51
C SER A 118 -13.64 0.62 9.30
N ARG A 119 -14.40 0.62 8.19
CA ARG A 119 -14.02 1.13 6.86
C ARG A 119 -12.82 0.43 6.23
N ALA A 120 -12.45 -0.75 6.72
CA ALA A 120 -11.31 -1.50 6.19
C ALA A 120 -11.48 -1.83 4.69
N SER A 121 -12.69 -2.10 4.22
CA SER A 121 -12.93 -2.41 2.80
C SER A 121 -12.70 -1.20 1.88
N ILE A 122 -13.08 0.00 2.32
CA ILE A 122 -12.80 1.26 1.61
C ILE A 122 -11.29 1.51 1.55
N ARG A 123 -10.58 1.35 2.67
CA ARG A 123 -9.12 1.48 2.70
C ARG A 123 -8.45 0.49 1.74
N HIS A 124 -8.85 -0.78 1.80
CA HIS A 124 -8.37 -1.82 0.88
C HIS A 124 -8.57 -1.43 -0.58
N ALA A 125 -9.80 -1.08 -0.98
CA ALA A 125 -10.09 -0.67 -2.35
C ALA A 125 -9.26 0.55 -2.77
N THR A 126 -9.05 1.51 -1.86
CA THR A 126 -8.18 2.67 -2.11
C THR A 126 -6.74 2.25 -2.38
N TYR A 127 -6.17 1.34 -1.59
CA TYR A 127 -4.81 0.85 -1.83
C TYR A 127 -4.67 0.21 -3.22
N VAL A 128 -5.69 -0.55 -3.63
CA VAL A 128 -5.72 -1.26 -4.91
C VAL A 128 -5.89 -0.28 -6.09
N VAL A 129 -6.63 0.83 -5.93
CA VAL A 129 -6.70 1.93 -6.91
C VAL A 129 -5.38 2.69 -7.01
N LEU A 130 -4.78 3.06 -5.87
CA LEU A 130 -3.50 3.77 -5.85
C LEU A 130 -2.37 2.91 -6.43
N THR A 131 -2.43 1.58 -6.28
CA THR A 131 -1.49 0.65 -6.93
C THR A 131 -1.61 0.71 -8.45
N ALA A 132 -2.86 0.75 -8.95
CA ALA A 132 -3.10 0.93 -10.38
C ALA A 132 -2.60 2.29 -10.87
N ALA A 133 -2.84 3.37 -10.13
CA ALA A 133 -2.32 4.69 -10.47
C ALA A 133 -0.78 4.72 -10.47
N ALA A 134 -0.13 4.11 -9.49
CA ALA A 134 1.33 3.99 -9.43
C ALA A 134 1.92 3.17 -10.59
N THR A 135 1.13 2.28 -11.18
CA THR A 135 1.53 1.49 -12.35
C THR A 135 1.31 2.25 -13.65
N SER A 136 0.13 2.84 -13.82
CA SER A 136 -0.31 3.43 -15.10
C SER A 136 0.10 4.90 -15.27
N CYS A 137 0.20 5.67 -14.19
CA CYS A 137 0.43 7.13 -14.22
C CYS A 137 1.22 7.64 -13.00
N PRO A 138 2.45 7.13 -12.78
CA PRO A 138 3.23 7.41 -11.57
C PRO A 138 3.54 8.90 -11.34
N GLU A 139 3.76 9.67 -12.41
CA GLU A 139 4.03 11.11 -12.33
C GLU A 139 2.82 11.89 -11.80
N LEU A 140 1.62 11.61 -12.32
CA LEU A 140 0.37 12.25 -11.88
C LEU A 140 0.03 11.86 -10.44
N LEU A 141 0.26 10.61 -10.05
CA LEU A 141 0.07 10.19 -8.66
C LEU A 141 0.99 10.95 -7.71
N ARG A 142 2.26 11.10 -8.09
CA ARG A 142 3.26 11.81 -7.28
C ARG A 142 2.95 13.30 -7.15
N SER A 143 2.43 13.94 -8.20
CA SER A 143 2.02 15.34 -8.14
C SER A 143 0.68 15.55 -7.41
N ALA A 144 -0.18 14.54 -7.36
CA ALA A 144 -1.49 14.60 -6.70
C ALA A 144 -1.44 14.35 -5.19
N ILE A 145 -0.60 13.42 -4.73
CA ILE A 145 -0.61 12.94 -3.34
C ILE A 145 0.78 13.01 -2.73
N ASP A 146 0.90 13.61 -1.55
CA ASP A 146 2.13 13.61 -0.77
C ASP A 146 2.62 12.15 -0.58
N PRO A 147 3.88 11.81 -0.96
CA PRO A 147 4.44 10.48 -0.80
C PRO A 147 4.28 9.88 0.60
N LYS A 148 4.25 10.70 1.66
CA LYS A 148 4.02 10.26 3.05
C LYS A 148 2.64 9.64 3.26
N VAL A 149 1.63 10.07 2.51
CA VAL A 149 0.29 9.51 2.56
C VAL A 149 0.30 8.12 1.94
N VAL A 150 0.92 7.97 0.77
CA VAL A 150 0.99 6.69 0.05
C VAL A 150 1.86 5.68 0.81
N LEU A 151 3.04 6.09 1.26
CA LEU A 151 3.97 5.22 1.98
C LEU A 151 3.53 4.99 3.43
N GLY A 152 2.76 5.91 4.01
CA GLY A 152 2.28 5.82 5.38
C GLY A 152 1.24 4.73 5.65
N VAL A 153 0.72 4.09 4.60
CA VAL A 153 -0.26 2.99 4.69
C VAL A 153 0.32 1.70 5.26
N VAL A 154 1.65 1.55 5.33
CA VAL A 154 2.34 0.41 5.97
C VAL A 154 1.97 0.24 7.45
N GLY A 155 1.34 1.24 8.07
CA GLY A 155 0.81 1.16 9.43
C GLY A 155 -0.59 0.55 9.56
N GLU A 156 -1.12 -0.06 8.49
CA GLU A 156 -2.42 -0.75 8.51
C GLU A 156 -2.45 -1.88 9.56
N LYS A 157 -3.58 -1.98 10.26
CA LYS A 157 -3.77 -2.92 11.36
C LYS A 157 -4.73 -4.05 11.02
N PHE A 158 -5.53 -3.90 9.97
CA PHE A 158 -6.38 -4.98 9.47
C PHE A 158 -5.55 -5.94 8.63
N ALA A 159 -5.30 -7.14 9.15
CA ALA A 159 -4.48 -8.17 8.50
C ALA A 159 -4.87 -8.42 7.02
N ALA A 160 -6.17 -8.45 6.72
CA ALA A 160 -6.68 -8.64 5.36
C ALA A 160 -6.23 -7.55 4.36
N ASN A 161 -5.92 -6.35 4.86
CA ASN A 161 -5.48 -5.22 4.05
C ASN A 161 -3.97 -5.17 3.86
N VAL A 162 -3.20 -5.81 4.75
CA VAL A 162 -1.73 -5.71 4.76
C VAL A 162 -1.12 -6.13 3.42
N PRO A 163 -1.53 -7.25 2.76
CA PRO A 163 -1.00 -7.58 1.44
C PRO A 163 -1.16 -6.45 0.41
N ALA A 164 -2.33 -5.82 0.35
CA ALA A 164 -2.60 -4.71 -0.56
C ALA A 164 -1.76 -3.46 -0.24
N THR A 165 -1.49 -3.20 1.04
CA THR A 165 -0.60 -2.09 1.46
C THR A 165 0.83 -2.30 0.96
N TRP A 166 1.36 -3.53 1.07
CA TRP A 166 2.70 -3.84 0.60
C TRP A 166 2.81 -3.78 -0.91
N THR A 167 1.80 -4.28 -1.64
CA THR A 167 1.75 -4.11 -3.10
C THR A 167 1.80 -2.63 -3.48
N LEU A 168 0.95 -1.79 -2.87
CA LEU A 168 0.97 -0.35 -3.12
C LEU A 168 2.34 0.27 -2.86
N VAL A 169 2.91 0.04 -1.69
CA VAL A 169 4.17 0.67 -1.26
C VAL A 169 5.32 0.26 -2.16
N LEU A 170 5.46 -1.03 -2.45
CA LEU A 170 6.54 -1.52 -3.32
C LEU A 170 6.36 -1.06 -4.77
N THR A 171 5.13 -1.07 -5.30
CA THR A 171 4.84 -0.53 -6.63
C THR A 171 5.15 0.96 -6.70
N TYR A 172 4.72 1.74 -5.72
CA TYR A 172 4.97 3.18 -5.68
C TYR A 172 6.47 3.50 -5.63
N LEU A 173 7.23 2.83 -4.75
CA LEU A 173 8.68 3.03 -4.67
C LEU A 173 9.39 2.60 -5.95
N SER A 174 9.01 1.46 -6.53
CA SER A 174 9.60 0.96 -7.78
C SER A 174 9.31 1.87 -8.97
N SER A 175 8.11 2.44 -9.04
CA SER A 175 7.76 3.42 -10.07
C SER A 175 8.44 4.76 -9.84
N ALA A 176 8.51 5.24 -8.61
CA ALA A 176 9.19 6.49 -8.27
C ALA A 176 10.69 6.43 -8.53
N ALA A 177 11.34 5.27 -8.35
CA ALA A 177 12.75 5.06 -8.65
C ALA A 177 13.09 5.16 -10.15
N LYS A 178 12.08 5.08 -11.04
CA LYS A 178 12.23 5.26 -12.49
C LYS A 178 12.07 6.72 -12.93
N LEU A 179 11.64 7.60 -12.02
CA LEU A 179 11.50 9.03 -12.29
C LEU A 179 12.82 9.74 -11.96
N ASP A 180 13.15 10.78 -12.73
CA ASP A 180 14.40 11.54 -12.54
C ASP A 180 14.43 12.37 -11.23
N GLU A 181 13.27 12.54 -10.58
CA GLU A 181 13.14 13.32 -9.35
C GLU A 181 13.25 12.42 -8.11
N ALA A 182 14.22 12.69 -7.23
CA ALA A 182 14.36 11.95 -5.98
C ALA A 182 13.20 12.25 -5.00
N LEU A 183 12.73 11.24 -4.27
CA LEU A 183 11.75 11.44 -3.20
C LEU A 183 12.35 12.28 -2.05
N PRO A 184 11.54 13.11 -1.34
CA PRO A 184 12.01 13.90 -0.21
C PRO A 184 12.20 13.04 1.06
N TRP A 185 13.17 12.13 1.01
CA TRP A 185 13.39 11.06 1.98
C TRP A 185 13.55 11.54 3.43
N THR A 186 14.23 12.67 3.65
CA THR A 186 14.41 13.27 4.98
C THR A 186 13.08 13.57 5.67
N SER A 187 12.04 13.87 4.90
CA SER A 187 10.71 14.15 5.41
C SER A 187 9.82 12.89 5.49
N ILE A 188 10.11 11.87 4.68
CA ILE A 188 9.32 10.64 4.56
C ILE A 188 9.71 9.62 5.63
N LEU A 189 11.01 9.36 5.78
CA LEU A 189 11.52 8.29 6.64
C LEU A 189 11.04 8.39 8.10
N PRO A 190 11.01 9.58 8.75
CA PRO A 190 10.52 9.71 10.13
C PRO A 190 9.05 9.30 10.30
N VAL A 191 8.24 9.35 9.24
CA VAL A 191 6.82 8.99 9.27
C VAL A 191 6.60 7.51 8.96
N VAL A 192 7.40 6.96 8.04
CA VAL A 192 7.20 5.61 7.49
C VAL A 192 7.92 4.55 8.33
N LEU A 193 9.19 4.76 8.68
CA LEU A 193 10.01 3.74 9.33
C LEU A 193 9.43 3.30 10.69
N PRO A 194 8.98 4.20 11.59
CA PRO A 194 8.38 3.77 12.85
C PRO A 194 7.12 2.90 12.68
N LYS A 195 6.34 3.13 11.61
CA LYS A 195 5.15 2.34 11.29
C LYS A 195 5.53 0.93 10.82
N VAL A 196 6.57 0.81 9.98
CA VAL A 196 7.11 -0.49 9.56
C VAL A 196 7.58 -1.27 10.79
N ILE A 197 8.38 -0.64 11.66
CA ILE A 197 8.84 -1.26 12.91
C ILE A 197 7.66 -1.74 13.77
N ALA A 198 6.63 -0.91 13.94
CA ALA A 198 5.44 -1.28 14.71
C ALA A 198 4.69 -2.46 14.09
N ALA A 199 4.43 -2.43 12.78
CA ALA A 199 3.76 -3.52 12.06
C ALA A 199 4.57 -4.82 12.17
N THR A 200 5.89 -4.77 11.97
CA THR A 200 6.79 -5.92 12.10
C THR A 200 6.77 -6.49 13.51
N LYS A 201 6.84 -5.67 14.57
CA LYS A 201 6.75 -6.12 15.98
C LYS A 201 5.46 -6.90 16.25
N HIS A 202 4.36 -6.53 15.60
CA HIS A 202 3.08 -7.23 15.70
C HIS A 202 2.88 -8.32 14.63
N ALA A 203 3.95 -8.70 13.93
CA ALA A 203 3.94 -9.68 12.84
C ALA A 203 2.87 -9.40 11.78
N ASN A 204 2.80 -8.12 11.35
CA ASN A 204 1.80 -7.62 10.41
C ASN A 204 0.36 -7.95 10.84
N TYR A 205 0.11 -7.95 12.16
CA TYR A 205 -1.19 -8.21 12.78
C TYR A 205 -1.85 -9.53 12.35
N GLY A 206 -1.05 -10.52 11.94
CA GLY A 206 -1.51 -11.84 11.48
C GLY A 206 -1.28 -12.11 10.00
N ALA A 207 -0.96 -11.08 9.21
CA ALA A 207 -0.55 -11.24 7.81
C ALA A 207 0.96 -11.57 7.71
N THR A 208 1.40 -12.62 8.39
CA THR A 208 2.81 -12.98 8.55
C THR A 208 3.51 -13.26 7.22
N SER A 209 2.81 -13.81 6.23
CA SER A 209 3.35 -14.00 4.87
C SER A 209 3.79 -12.70 4.20
N SER A 210 3.26 -11.55 4.62
CA SER A 210 3.65 -10.24 4.09
C SER A 210 5.01 -9.75 4.61
N LEU A 211 5.63 -10.44 5.57
CA LEU A 211 6.99 -10.13 6.03
C LEU A 211 8.05 -10.35 4.94
N SER A 212 7.76 -11.17 3.92
CA SER A 212 8.62 -11.32 2.73
C SER A 212 8.79 -10.03 1.93
N ASN A 213 7.91 -9.03 2.13
CA ASN A 213 8.01 -7.72 1.50
C ASN A 213 9.02 -6.79 2.19
N LEU A 214 9.54 -7.15 3.37
CA LEU A 214 10.51 -6.32 4.09
C LEU A 214 11.81 -6.18 3.32
N LEU A 215 12.36 -7.27 2.76
CA LEU A 215 13.60 -7.20 1.98
C LEU A 215 13.45 -6.30 0.73
N PRO A 216 12.45 -6.50 -0.14
CA PRO A 216 12.17 -5.57 -1.26
C PRO A 216 11.97 -4.12 -0.81
N PHE A 217 11.35 -3.89 0.34
CA PHE A 217 11.17 -2.54 0.86
C PHE A 217 12.50 -1.91 1.24
N VAL A 218 13.32 -2.60 2.05
CA VAL A 218 14.60 -2.05 2.51
C VAL A 218 15.60 -1.85 1.38
N SER A 219 15.53 -2.65 0.31
CA SER A 219 16.40 -2.50 -0.86
C SER A 219 16.07 -1.25 -1.70
N LEU A 220 14.85 -0.75 -1.61
CA LEU A 220 14.36 0.47 -2.28
C LEU A 220 14.56 1.75 -1.44
N LEU A 221 14.97 1.63 -0.19
CA LEU A 221 15.27 2.79 0.67
C LEU A 221 16.62 3.45 0.32
N PRO A 222 16.77 4.76 0.55
CA PRO A 222 18.04 5.44 0.31
C PRO A 222 19.10 4.96 1.31
N LYS A 223 20.15 4.32 0.81
CA LYS A 223 21.19 3.67 1.64
C LYS A 223 22.03 4.66 2.45
N THR A 224 22.21 5.89 1.97
CA THR A 224 23.13 6.88 2.54
C THR A 224 22.51 7.77 3.62
N GLN A 225 21.25 7.56 3.99
CA GLN A 225 20.58 8.39 5.01
C GLN A 225 20.91 7.89 6.43
N PRO A 226 21.21 8.78 7.40
CA PRO A 226 21.47 8.33 8.78
C PRO A 226 20.30 7.56 9.41
N ALA A 227 19.07 7.96 9.07
CA ALA A 227 17.85 7.32 9.59
C ALA A 227 17.69 5.86 9.14
N THR A 228 18.23 5.47 7.98
CA THR A 228 18.15 4.09 7.48
C THR A 228 19.09 3.15 8.22
N THR A 229 20.25 3.63 8.68
CA THR A 229 21.24 2.81 9.38
C THR A 229 20.71 2.29 10.72
N ALA A 230 20.16 3.17 11.56
CA ALA A 230 19.57 2.78 12.84
C ALA A 230 18.34 1.88 12.65
N PHE A 231 17.55 2.17 11.62
CA PHE A 231 16.35 1.40 11.29
C PHE A 231 16.64 -0.07 10.97
N TYR A 232 17.78 -0.40 10.35
CA TYR A 232 18.11 -1.80 10.04
C TYR A 232 18.26 -2.66 11.29
N VAL A 233 18.94 -2.14 12.31
CA VAL A 233 19.08 -2.81 13.61
C VAL A 233 17.73 -2.94 14.29
N ASP A 234 16.95 -1.86 14.30
CA ASP A 234 15.61 -1.84 14.89
C ASP A 234 14.65 -2.82 14.19
N LEU A 235 14.77 -2.99 12.87
CA LEU A 235 13.95 -3.91 12.08
C LEU A 235 14.24 -5.36 12.44
N LEU A 236 15.51 -5.73 12.58
CA LEU A 236 15.91 -7.07 13.00
C LEU A 236 15.45 -7.34 14.44
N ALA A 237 15.60 -6.36 15.35
CA ALA A 237 15.07 -6.46 16.70
C ALA A 237 13.54 -6.61 16.72
N ALA A 238 12.83 -5.89 15.84
CA ALA A 238 11.38 -6.01 15.66
C ALA A 238 10.97 -7.39 15.17
N LEU A 239 11.71 -8.01 14.25
CA LEU A 239 11.47 -9.37 13.79
C LEU A 239 11.65 -10.39 14.93
N CYS A 240 12.71 -10.27 15.73
CA CYS A 240 12.86 -11.10 16.93
C CYS A 240 11.70 -10.92 17.91
N LYS A 241 11.27 -9.67 18.14
CA LYS A 241 10.13 -9.35 19.01
C LYS A 241 8.82 -9.95 18.47
N SER A 242 8.67 -10.02 17.15
CA SER A 242 7.46 -10.54 16.50
C SER A 242 7.20 -12.02 16.79
N LEU A 243 8.24 -12.79 17.15
CA LEU A 243 8.10 -14.19 17.59
C LEU A 243 7.28 -14.32 18.88
N GLU A 244 7.25 -13.26 19.70
CA GLU A 244 6.46 -13.19 20.95
C GLU A 244 5.00 -12.75 20.69
N SER A 245 4.66 -12.41 19.44
CA SER A 245 3.32 -11.92 19.08
C SER A 245 2.29 -13.07 19.08
N PRO A 246 1.07 -12.86 19.62
CA PRO A 246 -0.01 -13.85 19.51
C PRO A 246 -0.41 -14.12 18.04
N HIS A 247 -0.07 -13.20 17.13
CA HIS A 247 -0.38 -13.29 15.71
C HIS A 247 0.55 -14.23 14.92
N VAL A 248 1.60 -14.80 15.55
CA VAL A 248 2.65 -15.59 14.87
C VAL A 248 2.50 -17.10 15.00
N ALA A 249 1.48 -17.60 15.71
CA ALA A 249 1.32 -19.03 16.00
C ALA A 249 1.53 -19.97 14.80
N GLN A 250 1.12 -19.59 13.58
CA GLN A 250 1.33 -20.36 12.35
C GLN A 250 2.27 -19.70 11.32
N GLY A 251 2.94 -18.60 11.69
CA GLY A 251 3.75 -17.77 10.80
C GLY A 251 5.21 -17.61 11.21
N GLN A 252 5.70 -18.39 12.18
CA GLN A 252 7.08 -18.31 12.67
C GLN A 252 8.11 -18.44 11.55
N THR A 253 7.90 -19.36 10.59
CA THR A 253 8.78 -19.54 9.44
C THR A 253 8.93 -18.25 8.64
N HIS A 254 7.85 -17.50 8.40
CA HIS A 254 7.93 -16.22 7.67
C HIS A 254 8.75 -15.17 8.42
N VAL A 255 8.66 -15.13 9.76
CA VAL A 255 9.47 -14.24 10.59
C VAL A 255 10.96 -14.59 10.48
N VAL A 256 11.29 -15.87 10.65
CA VAL A 256 12.68 -16.35 10.59
C VAL A 256 13.27 -16.14 9.21
N THR A 257 12.54 -16.47 8.14
CA THR A 257 12.97 -16.22 6.76
C THR A 257 13.23 -14.73 6.53
N ALA A 258 12.28 -13.86 6.89
CA ALA A 258 12.47 -12.42 6.72
C ALA A 258 13.68 -11.88 7.52
N PHE A 259 13.92 -12.40 8.73
CA PHE A 259 15.10 -12.05 9.53
C PHE A 259 16.40 -12.43 8.82
N VAL A 260 16.51 -13.68 8.36
CA VAL A 260 17.72 -14.17 7.68
C VAL A 260 17.95 -13.42 6.36
N GLU A 261 16.91 -13.21 5.57
CA GLU A 261 16.97 -12.48 4.30
C GLU A 261 17.42 -11.02 4.50
N CYS A 262 16.79 -10.31 5.46
CA CYS A 262 17.15 -8.93 5.75
C CYS A 262 18.56 -8.81 6.33
N LEU A 263 18.93 -9.67 7.28
CA LEU A 263 20.28 -9.69 7.87
C LEU A 263 21.33 -9.94 6.79
N SER A 264 21.11 -10.92 5.93
CA SER A 264 22.02 -11.26 4.83
C SER A 264 22.21 -10.07 3.89
N ALA A 265 21.13 -9.39 3.49
CA ALA A 265 21.20 -8.22 2.61
C ALA A 265 21.92 -7.03 3.28
N MET A 266 21.64 -6.76 4.55
CA MET A 266 22.27 -5.69 5.34
C MET A 266 23.76 -5.90 5.56
N TRP A 267 24.21 -7.16 5.56
CA TRP A 267 25.61 -7.53 5.76
C TRP A 267 26.40 -7.65 4.45
N THR A 268 25.76 -8.10 3.36
CA THR A 268 26.48 -8.45 2.12
C THR A 268 26.22 -7.52 0.95
N ILE A 269 25.01 -6.94 0.85
CA ILE A 269 24.57 -6.18 -0.32
C ILE A 269 24.62 -4.68 -0.04
N PHE A 270 24.22 -4.25 1.16
CA PHE A 270 24.15 -2.83 1.48
C PHE A 270 25.53 -2.19 1.67
N PRO A 271 26.51 -2.80 2.36
CA PRO A 271 27.84 -2.23 2.52
C PRO A 271 28.60 -2.06 1.20
N ALA A 272 28.50 -3.03 0.28
CA ALA A 272 29.12 -2.95 -1.05
C ALA A 272 28.57 -1.80 -1.92
N ALA A 273 27.36 -1.31 -1.62
CA ALA A 273 26.74 -0.18 -2.28
C ALA A 273 26.92 1.15 -1.51
N MET A 274 27.50 1.12 -0.30
CA MET A 274 27.55 2.27 0.61
C MET A 274 28.98 2.84 0.74
N PHE A 275 30.06 2.05 0.59
CA PHE A 275 31.43 2.56 0.82
C PHE A 275 32.55 1.84 0.03
N ALA A 276 33.62 2.59 -0.23
CA ALA A 276 35.01 2.15 -0.41
C ALA A 276 35.88 2.89 0.62
N PRO A 277 37.13 2.46 0.90
CA PRO A 277 37.50 1.41 1.86
C PRO A 277 37.22 1.74 3.35
N LEU A 278 37.29 0.71 4.21
CA LEU A 278 36.86 0.65 5.62
C LEU A 278 37.29 1.83 6.51
N SER A 279 36.33 2.70 6.85
CA SER A 279 36.44 3.78 7.85
C SER A 279 35.92 3.35 9.25
N ASP A 280 36.23 4.11 10.31
CA ASP A 280 35.74 3.85 11.68
C ASP A 280 34.20 3.78 11.78
N GLN A 281 33.51 4.44 10.85
CA GLN A 281 32.05 4.42 10.74
C GLN A 281 31.52 3.03 10.34
N GLU A 282 32.27 2.26 9.54
CA GLU A 282 31.90 0.89 9.15
C GLU A 282 32.03 -0.08 10.32
N ARG A 283 33.08 0.09 11.15
CA ARG A 283 33.23 -0.71 12.36
C ARG A 283 32.05 -0.47 13.30
N SER A 284 31.67 0.79 13.49
CA SER A 284 30.50 1.15 14.31
C SER A 284 29.20 0.54 13.75
N TYR A 285 28.98 0.64 12.43
CA TYR A 285 27.83 0.00 11.76
C TYR A 285 27.78 -1.51 12.02
N VAL A 286 28.87 -2.23 11.75
CA VAL A 286 28.95 -3.69 11.95
C VAL A 286 28.70 -4.07 13.40
N THR A 287 29.34 -3.38 14.35
CA THR A 287 29.16 -3.65 15.79
C THR A 287 27.73 -3.41 16.29
N SER A 288 26.95 -2.54 15.62
CA SER A 288 25.57 -2.26 16.02
C SER A 288 24.61 -3.46 15.87
N PHE A 289 24.96 -4.45 15.04
CA PHE A 289 24.15 -5.66 14.84
C PHE A 289 24.42 -6.75 15.87
N GLU A 290 25.59 -6.73 16.52
CA GLU A 290 26.04 -7.78 17.44
C GLU A 290 25.03 -8.08 18.56
N PRO A 291 24.44 -7.08 19.25
CA PRO A 291 23.49 -7.34 20.33
C PRO A 291 22.23 -8.06 19.85
N VAL A 292 21.72 -7.68 18.66
CA VAL A 292 20.49 -8.23 18.10
C VAL A 292 20.72 -9.66 17.61
N VAL A 293 21.83 -9.91 16.91
CA VAL A 293 22.21 -11.25 16.43
C VAL A 293 22.43 -12.19 17.61
N THR A 294 23.20 -11.75 18.62
CA THR A 294 23.46 -12.54 19.83
C THR A 294 22.15 -12.87 20.55
N SER A 295 21.29 -11.87 20.77
CA SER A 295 19.99 -12.09 21.42
C SER A 295 19.09 -13.06 20.65
N ALA A 296 19.07 -12.99 19.31
CA ALA A 296 18.28 -13.86 18.47
C ALA A 296 18.72 -15.33 18.61
N TRP A 297 20.04 -15.57 18.50
CA TRP A 297 20.61 -16.92 18.61
C TRP A 297 20.50 -17.48 20.02
N THR A 298 20.74 -16.68 21.07
CA THR A 298 20.54 -17.11 22.44
C THR A 298 19.11 -17.58 22.64
N LYS A 299 18.10 -16.78 22.25
CA LYS A 299 16.69 -17.17 22.36
C LYS A 299 16.39 -18.47 21.61
N ALA A 300 16.86 -18.61 20.38
CA ALA A 300 16.64 -19.80 19.56
C ALA A 300 17.26 -21.06 20.19
N LEU A 301 18.45 -20.94 20.79
CA LEU A 301 19.18 -22.05 21.39
C LEU A 301 18.69 -22.40 22.81
N THR A 302 18.12 -21.45 23.56
CA THR A 302 17.59 -21.67 24.90
C THR A 302 16.12 -22.10 24.94
N ALA A 303 15.40 -21.97 23.81
CA ALA A 303 14.00 -22.37 23.69
C ALA A 303 13.82 -23.85 23.26
N ALA A 304 14.92 -24.55 22.99
CA ALA A 304 14.99 -26.00 22.74
C ALA A 304 15.30 -26.75 24.05
#